data_AF-A0A8J3MN91-F1
#
_entry.id   AF-A0A8J3MN91-F1
#
_cell.length_a   1.000
_cell.length_b   1.000
_cell.length_c   1.000
_cell.angle_alpha   90.00
_cell.angle_beta   90.00
_cell.angle_gamma   90.00
#
_symmetry.space_group_name_H-M   'P 1'
#
loop_
_entity.id
_entity.type
_entity.pdbx_description
1 polymer ?
#
loop_
_entity_poly.entity_id
_entity_poly.type
_entity_poly.pdbx_seq_one_letter_code
_entity_poly.pdbx_strand_id
1 'polypeptide(L)'
;MSQGEELYATRDHVSARPAFDVAMRGYEKRQVDQFVARADSEISTLSAERDRAFSRIQDLTAQYKQLSLEMAELRQKPTQVERASFRDLGPMVEQILDLAEKQAEAITTTTAQQMAAHKSDSEKLLAEAREHAEKLRVESEAANERAEQEAKRINEVSAQQMEHARAEADALVEAARLRVQQEVEAAHSQIQQEVAQWKSNAEREIAELRASSERELAGQRTATNQKNAQLHAEAQQYTTDLRRRADEQTSAHQQQLTVVQQEIRARRQALAQLQAELDIAQQRLAQSRQEGTAAEREVSQLQQRHSQVSQELGSEMNRLEEARRQADSAERHALAVRARVQREAERVANLAAAAVMAAATGSVETGEYPRVMPRDVQVGPPAPHTLPEVHALQEVQEAVEQLAEEVAEFTDFPEDEDAADLQPLSRHARREGEEHQVPMQRPPYDELPQRQPRDEMVAADAE
;
A
#
# COMPACT_ATOMS: atom_id res chain seq x y z
N MET A 1 50.77 -95.25 -6.77
CA MET A 1 49.66 -94.29 -6.76
C MET A 1 50.18 -92.96 -6.23
N SER A 2 50.43 -91.97 -7.10
CA SER A 2 50.65 -90.58 -6.66
C SER A 2 49.75 -89.68 -7.50
N GLN A 3 48.74 -89.11 -6.85
CA GLN A 3 47.80 -88.10 -7.36
C GLN A 3 47.28 -87.23 -6.18
N GLY A 4 48.11 -87.04 -5.15
CA GLY A 4 47.73 -86.32 -3.91
C GLY A 4 48.63 -85.14 -3.55
N GLU A 5 49.90 -85.16 -3.96
CA GLU A 5 50.89 -84.15 -3.53
C GLU A 5 50.81 -82.84 -4.34
N GLU A 6 50.37 -82.89 -5.61
CA GLU A 6 50.34 -81.71 -6.50
C GLU A 6 49.31 -80.64 -6.11
N LEU A 7 48.32 -80.97 -5.28
CA LEU A 7 47.29 -80.01 -4.82
C LEU A 7 47.77 -79.11 -3.66
N TYR A 8 48.89 -79.44 -3.02
CA TYR A 8 49.46 -78.68 -1.90
C TYR A 8 50.86 -78.13 -2.20
N ALA A 9 51.19 -77.96 -3.48
CA ALA A 9 52.34 -77.17 -3.90
C ALA A 9 52.11 -75.69 -3.51
N THR A 10 52.66 -75.31 -2.34
CA THR A 10 52.57 -73.95 -1.79
C THR A 10 53.15 -72.95 -2.78
N ARG A 11 52.28 -72.19 -3.45
CA ARG A 11 52.71 -71.02 -4.21
C ARG A 11 53.30 -70.01 -3.25
N ASP A 12 54.58 -69.72 -3.46
CA ASP A 12 55.37 -68.79 -2.65
C ASP A 12 54.96 -67.33 -2.96
N HIS A 13 53.75 -66.96 -2.55
CA HIS A 13 53.15 -65.63 -2.74
C HIS A 13 53.57 -64.65 -1.63
N VAL A 14 54.89 -64.58 -1.42
CA VAL A 14 55.52 -63.58 -0.56
C VAL A 14 55.22 -62.17 -1.10
N SER A 15 54.84 -61.26 -0.19
CA SER A 15 54.74 -59.80 -0.37
C SER A 15 53.59 -59.20 -1.19
N ALA A 16 52.51 -59.94 -1.50
CA ALA A 16 51.28 -59.35 -2.06
C ALA A 16 50.08 -59.52 -1.10
N ARG A 17 49.76 -58.48 -0.33
CA ARG A 17 48.47 -58.41 0.40
C ARG A 17 47.32 -58.45 -0.62
N PRO A 18 46.33 -59.36 -0.50
CA PRO A 18 45.18 -59.38 -1.40
C PRO A 18 44.40 -58.07 -1.32
N ALA A 19 44.42 -57.30 -2.42
CA ALA A 19 43.60 -56.10 -2.56
C ALA A 19 42.20 -56.52 -3.01
N PHE A 20 41.23 -56.46 -2.09
CA PHE A 20 39.82 -56.68 -2.42
C PHE A 20 39.22 -55.45 -3.10
N ASP A 21 38.46 -55.66 -4.18
CA ASP A 21 37.72 -54.59 -4.86
C ASP A 21 36.66 -53.98 -3.94
N VAL A 22 36.60 -52.65 -3.88
CA VAL A 22 35.69 -51.91 -2.99
C VAL A 22 34.41 -51.52 -3.73
N ALA A 23 33.31 -52.21 -3.41
CA ALA A 23 31.98 -51.90 -3.91
C ALA A 23 31.20 -50.94 -2.98
N MET A 24 30.17 -50.27 -3.51
CA MET A 24 29.26 -49.36 -2.77
C MET A 24 28.54 -50.00 -1.56
N ARG A 25 28.55 -51.34 -1.45
CA ARG A 25 28.10 -52.10 -0.28
C ARG A 25 28.95 -53.36 -0.18
N GLY A 26 29.54 -53.61 0.99
CA GLY A 26 30.46 -54.71 1.22
C GLY A 26 30.73 -54.94 2.72
N TYR A 27 31.68 -55.82 3.03
CA TYR A 27 32.07 -56.13 4.41
C TYR A 27 32.91 -54.99 5.03
N GLU A 28 32.84 -54.83 6.35
CA GLU A 28 33.66 -53.83 7.04
C GLU A 28 35.14 -54.23 6.99
N LYS A 29 35.98 -53.39 6.38
CA LYS A 29 37.41 -53.67 6.20
C LYS A 29 38.12 -54.11 7.48
N ARG A 30 37.85 -53.47 8.62
CA ARG A 30 38.47 -53.85 9.92
C ARG A 30 38.13 -55.27 10.36
N GLN A 31 36.91 -55.75 10.10
CA GLN A 31 36.50 -57.11 10.42
C GLN A 31 37.17 -58.12 9.47
N VAL A 32 37.31 -57.76 8.18
CA VAL A 32 38.03 -58.57 7.20
C VAL A 32 39.52 -58.66 7.54
N ASP A 33 40.18 -57.53 7.81
CA ASP A 33 41.59 -57.47 8.20
C ASP A 33 41.86 -58.32 9.47
N GLN A 34 40.96 -58.26 10.47
CA GLN A 34 41.06 -59.08 11.69
C GLN A 34 40.79 -60.57 11.45
N PHE A 35 39.87 -60.92 10.55
CA PHE A 35 39.59 -62.31 10.18
C PHE A 35 40.75 -62.93 9.39
N VAL A 36 41.32 -62.21 8.43
CA VAL A 36 42.51 -62.64 7.67
C VAL A 36 43.69 -62.86 8.61
N ALA A 37 43.98 -61.91 9.51
CA ALA A 37 45.07 -62.07 10.49
C ALA A 37 44.89 -63.29 11.42
N ARG A 38 43.64 -63.70 11.71
CA ARG A 38 43.36 -64.94 12.43
C ARG A 38 43.62 -66.16 11.55
N ALA A 39 43.09 -66.19 10.33
CA ALA A 39 43.27 -67.29 9.39
C ALA A 39 44.76 -67.54 9.07
N ASP A 40 45.55 -66.47 8.88
CA ASP A 40 47.00 -66.57 8.67
C ASP A 40 47.73 -67.21 9.87
N SER A 41 47.28 -66.91 11.10
CA SER A 41 47.84 -67.53 12.32
C SER A 41 47.45 -69.01 12.46
N GLU A 42 46.21 -69.37 12.12
CA GLU A 42 45.71 -70.77 12.10
C GLU A 42 46.43 -71.59 11.02
N ILE A 43 46.63 -71.05 9.82
CA ILE A 43 47.41 -71.69 8.75
C ILE A 43 48.86 -71.90 9.17
N SER A 44 49.44 -70.93 9.88
CA SER A 44 50.82 -71.01 10.39
C SER A 44 50.98 -72.11 11.45
N THR A 45 50.04 -72.24 12.40
CA THR A 45 50.09 -73.31 13.41
C THR A 45 49.90 -74.69 12.80
N LEU A 46 48.92 -74.86 11.91
CA LEU A 46 48.67 -76.13 11.20
C LEU A 46 49.86 -76.56 10.33
N SER A 47 50.56 -75.61 9.70
CA SER A 47 51.78 -75.89 8.94
C SER A 47 52.91 -76.39 9.84
N ALA A 48 53.13 -75.74 10.99
CA ALA A 48 54.13 -76.19 11.97
C ALA A 48 53.78 -77.57 12.59
N GLU A 49 52.50 -77.91 12.73
CA GLU A 49 52.05 -79.24 13.18
C GLU A 49 52.27 -80.32 12.12
N ARG A 50 51.94 -80.02 10.85
CA ARG A 50 52.25 -80.89 9.69
C ARG A 50 53.74 -81.25 9.66
N ASP A 51 54.61 -80.25 9.81
CA ASP A 51 56.05 -80.44 9.65
C ASP A 51 56.63 -81.30 10.79
N ARG A 52 56.19 -81.08 12.03
CA ARG A 52 56.51 -81.97 13.18
C ARG A 52 56.06 -83.41 12.94
N ALA A 53 54.86 -83.60 12.40
CA ALA A 53 54.34 -84.94 12.08
C ALA A 53 55.17 -85.61 10.97
N PHE A 54 55.62 -84.84 9.97
CA PHE A 54 56.43 -85.33 8.86
C PHE A 54 57.83 -85.80 9.32
N SER A 55 58.52 -85.03 10.17
CA SER A 55 59.77 -85.45 10.80
C SER A 55 59.62 -86.77 11.57
N ARG A 56 58.56 -86.88 12.38
CA ARG A 56 58.30 -88.08 13.20
C ARG A 56 58.08 -89.35 12.35
N ILE A 57 57.52 -89.22 11.15
CA ILE A 57 57.38 -90.33 10.18
C ILE A 57 58.75 -90.75 9.62
N GLN A 58 59.65 -89.79 9.36
CA GLN A 58 61.01 -90.08 8.90
C GLN A 58 61.84 -90.81 9.96
N ASP A 59 61.77 -90.37 11.23
CA ASP A 59 62.48 -91.00 12.36
C ASP A 59 62.07 -92.48 12.53
N LEU A 60 60.77 -92.76 12.55
CA LEU A 60 60.23 -94.12 12.65
C LEU A 60 60.64 -94.99 11.44
N THR A 61 60.73 -94.39 10.25
CA THR A 61 61.18 -95.07 9.02
C THR A 61 62.67 -95.43 9.09
N ALA A 62 63.50 -94.63 9.78
CA ALA A 62 64.91 -94.95 10.02
C ALA A 62 65.06 -96.10 11.03
N GLN A 63 64.34 -96.04 12.16
CA GLN A 63 64.36 -97.08 13.20
C GLN A 63 63.97 -98.47 12.66
N TYR A 64 62.94 -98.55 11.82
CA TYR A 64 62.51 -99.80 11.19
C TYR A 64 63.61 -100.44 10.31
N LYS A 65 64.37 -99.62 9.56
CA LYS A 65 65.48 -100.10 8.72
C LYS A 65 66.62 -100.67 9.56
N GLN A 66 66.95 -100.05 10.70
CA GLN A 66 68.01 -100.51 11.58
C GLN A 66 67.67 -101.86 12.23
N LEU A 67 66.45 -102.01 12.78
CA LEU A 67 65.99 -103.26 13.41
C LEU A 67 66.01 -104.45 12.43
N SER A 68 65.78 -104.18 11.13
CA SER A 68 65.85 -105.19 10.07
C SER A 68 67.27 -105.68 9.75
N LEU A 69 68.33 -104.96 10.16
CA LEU A 69 69.72 -105.37 9.98
C LEU A 69 70.20 -106.25 11.14
N GLU A 70 69.90 -105.84 12.38
CA GLU A 70 70.25 -106.58 13.60
C GLU A 70 69.66 -108.01 13.59
N MET A 71 68.42 -108.16 13.09
CA MET A 71 67.75 -109.45 12.85
C MET A 71 68.44 -110.37 11.83
N ALA A 72 69.25 -109.81 10.91
CA ALA A 72 69.99 -110.58 9.92
C ALA A 72 71.33 -111.09 10.46
N GLU A 73 72.02 -110.27 11.27
CA GLU A 73 73.36 -110.58 11.81
C GLU A 73 73.33 -111.73 12.84
N LEU A 74 72.32 -111.74 13.71
CA LEU A 74 72.12 -112.79 14.73
C LEU A 74 71.93 -114.21 14.16
N ARG A 75 71.62 -114.35 12.86
CA ARG A 75 71.37 -115.65 12.22
C ARG A 75 72.62 -116.40 11.73
N GLN A 76 73.82 -115.81 11.82
CA GLN A 76 75.01 -116.37 11.15
C GLN A 76 76.01 -117.16 12.04
N LYS A 77 75.78 -117.37 13.34
CA LYS A 77 76.78 -117.99 14.25
C LYS A 77 76.28 -119.19 15.08
N PRO A 78 76.66 -120.42 14.72
CA PRO A 78 76.70 -121.58 15.63
C PRO A 78 78.12 -121.87 16.15
N THR A 79 78.24 -122.48 17.33
CA THR A 79 79.52 -122.92 17.93
C THR A 79 79.43 -124.34 18.49
N GLN A 80 80.56 -125.06 18.53
CA GLN A 80 80.72 -126.36 19.19
C GLN A 80 82.11 -126.45 19.86
N VAL A 81 82.21 -127.28 20.90
CA VAL A 81 83.44 -127.50 21.69
C VAL A 81 83.51 -128.99 22.07
N GLU A 82 84.67 -129.63 21.87
CA GLU A 82 84.92 -131.00 22.32
C GLU A 82 85.53 -131.06 23.73
N ARG A 83 85.41 -132.23 24.38
CA ARG A 83 86.13 -132.59 25.61
C ARG A 83 86.85 -133.92 25.40
N ALA A 84 88.15 -133.95 25.69
CA ALA A 84 88.95 -135.18 25.66
C ALA A 84 88.67 -136.08 26.88
N SER A 85 88.93 -137.39 26.73
CA SER A 85 88.71 -138.42 27.74
C SER A 85 90.02 -138.92 28.35
N PHE A 86 90.08 -139.03 29.68
CA PHE A 86 91.21 -139.61 30.42
C PHE A 86 91.03 -141.11 30.62
N ARG A 87 92.13 -141.87 30.56
CA ARG A 87 92.21 -143.29 30.95
C ARG A 87 93.65 -143.63 31.36
N ASP A 88 93.77 -144.46 32.39
CA ASP A 88 95.00 -144.89 33.09
C ASP A 88 95.39 -144.02 34.30
N LEU A 89 94.43 -143.91 35.22
CA LEU A 89 94.47 -143.06 36.41
C LEU A 89 93.96 -143.88 37.63
N GLY A 90 94.90 -144.45 38.40
CA GLY A 90 94.61 -145.34 39.54
C GLY A 90 95.41 -144.98 40.81
N PRO A 91 96.67 -145.42 40.98
CA PRO A 91 97.45 -145.07 42.19
C PRO A 91 97.79 -143.57 42.24
N MET A 92 98.10 -142.99 41.07
CA MET A 92 98.27 -141.55 40.92
C MET A 92 96.97 -140.78 41.23
N VAL A 93 95.79 -141.40 41.10
CA VAL A 93 94.51 -140.76 41.48
C VAL A 93 94.37 -140.61 42.97
N GLU A 94 94.74 -141.58 43.80
CA GLU A 94 94.62 -141.39 45.26
C GLU A 94 95.55 -140.26 45.75
N GLN A 95 96.78 -140.17 45.23
CA GLN A 95 97.69 -139.08 45.60
C GLN A 95 97.34 -137.73 44.95
N ILE A 96 96.76 -137.73 43.75
CA ILE A 96 96.16 -136.52 43.16
C ILE A 96 94.90 -136.11 43.93
N LEU A 97 94.08 -137.04 44.42
CA LEU A 97 92.88 -136.73 45.21
C LEU A 97 93.25 -136.19 46.58
N ASP A 98 94.17 -136.81 47.32
CA ASP A 98 94.62 -136.32 48.63
C ASP A 98 95.33 -134.95 48.52
N LEU A 99 96.06 -134.70 47.43
CA LEU A 99 96.61 -133.37 47.12
C LEU A 99 95.54 -132.38 46.65
N ALA A 100 94.59 -132.81 45.82
CA ALA A 100 93.50 -131.99 45.32
C ALA A 100 92.43 -131.70 46.37
N GLU A 101 92.29 -132.53 47.40
CA GLU A 101 91.44 -132.29 48.57
C GLU A 101 92.07 -131.23 49.45
N LYS A 102 93.39 -131.30 49.72
CA LYS A 102 94.13 -130.23 50.40
C LYS A 102 94.19 -128.94 49.59
N GLN A 103 94.30 -129.01 48.26
CA GLN A 103 94.20 -127.84 47.39
C GLN A 103 92.75 -127.31 47.31
N ALA A 104 91.73 -128.16 47.29
CA ALA A 104 90.33 -127.74 47.31
C ALA A 104 89.96 -127.12 48.65
N GLU A 105 90.45 -127.63 49.78
CA GLU A 105 90.28 -127.05 51.11
C GLU A 105 91.02 -125.70 51.22
N ALA A 106 92.23 -125.60 50.69
CA ALA A 106 92.96 -124.33 50.59
C ALA A 106 92.26 -123.31 49.67
N ILE A 107 91.75 -123.75 48.51
CA ILE A 107 91.00 -122.90 47.56
C ILE A 107 89.67 -122.47 48.18
N THR A 108 88.86 -123.39 48.72
CA THR A 108 87.58 -123.06 49.35
C THR A 108 87.77 -122.16 50.57
N THR A 109 88.81 -122.36 51.38
CA THR A 109 89.16 -121.45 52.48
C THR A 109 89.57 -120.07 51.97
N THR A 110 90.45 -120.00 50.98
CA THR A 110 90.92 -118.72 50.40
C THR A 110 89.79 -117.97 49.68
N THR A 111 88.97 -118.67 48.90
CA THR A 111 87.79 -118.11 48.22
C THR A 111 86.70 -117.75 49.22
N ALA A 112 86.50 -118.48 50.31
CA ALA A 112 85.58 -118.07 51.39
C ALA A 112 86.07 -116.79 52.08
N GLN A 113 87.38 -116.65 52.35
CA GLN A 113 87.97 -115.42 52.87
C GLN A 113 87.85 -114.25 51.88
N GLN A 114 88.12 -114.47 50.59
CA GLN A 114 87.95 -113.48 49.53
C GLN A 114 86.48 -113.06 49.36
N MET A 115 85.54 -114.01 49.38
CA MET A 115 84.11 -113.71 49.37
C MET A 115 83.65 -112.97 50.64
N ALA A 116 84.20 -113.29 51.80
CA ALA A 116 83.92 -112.57 53.04
C ALA A 116 84.45 -111.13 52.99
N ALA A 117 85.66 -110.91 52.46
CA ALA A 117 86.24 -109.59 52.23
C ALA A 117 85.41 -108.79 51.21
N HIS A 118 85.14 -109.36 50.03
CA HIS A 118 84.30 -108.72 49.01
C HIS A 118 82.88 -108.43 49.49
N LYS A 119 82.27 -109.27 50.35
CA LYS A 119 81.00 -108.96 51.00
C LYS A 119 81.13 -107.78 51.96
N SER A 120 82.10 -107.82 52.88
CA SER A 120 82.44 -106.70 53.78
C SER A 120 82.59 -105.38 53.02
N ASP A 121 83.31 -105.39 51.90
CA ASP A 121 83.64 -104.17 51.16
C ASP A 121 82.46 -103.72 50.28
N SER A 122 81.65 -104.65 49.77
CA SER A 122 80.37 -104.33 49.13
C SER A 122 79.35 -103.77 50.14
N GLU A 123 79.32 -104.29 51.36
CA GLU A 123 78.46 -103.83 52.46
C GLU A 123 78.86 -102.43 52.94
N LYS A 124 80.16 -102.13 53.02
CA LYS A 124 80.68 -100.76 53.26
C LYS A 124 80.28 -99.82 52.12
N LEU A 125 80.56 -100.16 50.87
CA LEU A 125 80.20 -99.33 49.71
C LEU A 125 78.69 -99.09 49.61
N LEU A 126 77.85 -100.08 49.97
CA LEU A 126 76.41 -99.91 50.05
C LEU A 126 75.97 -99.04 51.24
N ALA A 127 76.68 -99.07 52.38
CA ALA A 127 76.42 -98.18 53.50
C ALA A 127 76.82 -96.74 53.17
N GLU A 128 78.02 -96.52 52.63
CA GLU A 128 78.53 -95.22 52.17
C GLU A 128 77.62 -94.63 51.08
N ALA A 129 77.23 -95.41 50.08
CA ALA A 129 76.31 -94.95 49.02
C ALA A 129 74.92 -94.58 49.57
N ARG A 130 74.41 -95.30 50.58
CA ARG A 130 73.16 -94.96 51.27
C ARG A 130 73.29 -93.68 52.10
N GLU A 131 74.41 -93.51 52.82
CA GLU A 131 74.67 -92.30 53.59
C GLU A 131 74.79 -91.07 52.69
N HIS A 132 75.49 -91.19 51.54
CA HIS A 132 75.57 -90.13 50.54
C HIS A 132 74.22 -89.84 49.87
N ALA A 133 73.42 -90.87 49.54
CA ALA A 133 72.08 -90.68 48.99
C ALA A 133 71.12 -89.98 49.96
N GLU A 134 71.17 -90.35 51.25
CA GLU A 134 70.33 -89.73 52.29
C GLU A 134 70.78 -88.29 52.60
N LYS A 135 72.09 -88.02 52.64
CA LYS A 135 72.62 -86.65 52.73
C LYS A 135 72.13 -85.79 51.56
N LEU A 136 72.25 -86.29 50.32
CA LEU A 136 71.79 -85.58 49.13
C LEU A 136 70.26 -85.38 49.13
N ARG A 137 69.48 -86.35 49.65
CA ARG A 137 68.03 -86.21 49.83
C ARG A 137 67.71 -85.06 50.79
N VAL A 138 68.31 -85.06 51.98
CA VAL A 138 68.08 -84.01 53.00
C VAL A 138 68.57 -82.64 52.53
N GLU A 139 69.71 -82.57 51.84
CA GLU A 139 70.21 -81.33 51.23
C GLU A 139 69.29 -80.80 50.11
N SER A 140 68.75 -81.68 49.26
CA SER A 140 67.79 -81.32 48.20
C SER A 140 66.43 -80.91 48.75
N GLU A 141 65.95 -81.56 49.82
CA GLU A 141 64.70 -81.19 50.49
C GLU A 141 64.85 -79.81 51.16
N ALA A 142 65.93 -79.59 51.90
CA ALA A 142 66.24 -78.28 52.49
C ALA A 142 66.49 -77.19 51.41
N ALA A 143 66.98 -77.54 50.22
CA ALA A 143 67.10 -76.62 49.10
C ALA A 143 65.71 -76.29 48.49
N ASN A 144 64.84 -77.29 48.31
CA ASN A 144 63.47 -77.07 47.82
C ASN A 144 62.63 -76.24 48.81
N GLU A 145 62.70 -76.53 50.11
CA GLU A 145 62.00 -75.75 51.13
C GLU A 145 62.40 -74.27 51.11
N ARG A 146 63.70 -73.97 50.94
CA ARG A 146 64.19 -72.59 50.79
C ARG A 146 63.71 -71.94 49.50
N ALA A 147 63.73 -72.68 48.39
CA ALA A 147 63.24 -72.18 47.09
C ALA A 147 61.73 -71.89 47.15
N GLU A 148 60.94 -72.75 47.79
CA GLU A 148 59.52 -72.52 48.04
C GLU A 148 59.26 -71.33 48.97
N GLN A 149 60.03 -71.17 50.04
CA GLN A 149 59.89 -70.03 50.97
C GLN A 149 60.23 -68.70 50.28
N GLU A 150 61.30 -68.66 49.48
CA GLU A 150 61.67 -67.46 48.72
C GLU A 150 60.67 -67.17 47.59
N ALA A 151 60.15 -68.20 46.90
CA ALA A 151 59.08 -68.04 45.92
C ALA A 151 57.79 -67.49 46.57
N LYS A 152 57.41 -67.99 47.75
CA LYS A 152 56.27 -67.45 48.53
C LYS A 152 56.51 -65.98 48.90
N ARG A 153 57.70 -65.64 49.42
CA ARG A 153 58.09 -64.26 49.76
C ARG A 153 58.08 -63.31 48.55
N ILE A 154 58.57 -63.75 47.38
CA ILE A 154 58.56 -62.97 46.13
C ILE A 154 57.11 -62.78 45.64
N ASN A 155 56.28 -63.82 45.71
CA ASN A 155 54.86 -63.72 45.33
C ASN A 155 54.08 -62.78 46.27
N GLU A 156 54.35 -62.82 47.58
CA GLU A 156 53.74 -61.91 48.56
C GLU A 156 54.15 -60.44 48.33
N VAL A 157 55.45 -60.18 48.16
CA VAL A 157 55.97 -58.82 47.91
C VAL A 157 55.48 -58.27 46.57
N SER A 158 55.47 -59.08 45.51
CA SER A 158 54.96 -58.65 44.20
C SER A 158 53.43 -58.45 44.19
N ALA A 159 52.66 -59.28 44.91
CA ALA A 159 51.24 -59.05 45.11
C ALA A 159 50.96 -57.73 45.84
N GLN A 160 51.69 -57.43 46.92
CA GLN A 160 51.59 -56.15 47.64
C GLN A 160 51.99 -54.96 46.77
N GLN A 161 53.04 -55.08 45.94
CA GLN A 161 53.43 -54.04 44.99
C GLN A 161 52.37 -53.82 43.90
N MET A 162 51.75 -54.89 43.39
CA MET A 162 50.66 -54.80 42.41
C MET A 162 49.38 -54.20 43.02
N GLU A 163 49.08 -54.49 44.29
CA GLU A 163 47.95 -53.89 45.01
C GLU A 163 48.19 -52.40 45.28
N HIS A 164 49.39 -52.03 45.74
CA HIS A 164 49.78 -50.65 45.96
C HIS A 164 49.76 -49.82 44.66
N ALA A 165 50.32 -50.34 43.56
CA ALA A 165 50.33 -49.66 42.27
C ALA A 165 48.92 -49.51 41.68
N ARG A 166 48.01 -50.46 41.95
CA ARG A 166 46.58 -50.32 41.61
C ARG A 166 45.91 -49.23 42.43
N ALA A 167 46.11 -49.23 43.75
CA ALA A 167 45.54 -48.21 44.62
C ALA A 167 46.03 -46.79 44.27
N GLU A 168 47.29 -46.63 43.88
CA GLU A 168 47.82 -45.36 43.35
C GLU A 168 47.20 -44.98 42.01
N ALA A 169 47.08 -45.93 41.06
CA ALA A 169 46.45 -45.68 39.76
C ALA A 169 44.97 -45.29 39.91
N ASP A 170 44.21 -46.00 40.76
CA ASP A 170 42.81 -45.69 41.04
C ASP A 170 42.67 -44.32 41.73
N ALA A 171 43.54 -43.99 42.69
CA ALA A 171 43.56 -42.68 43.34
C ALA A 171 43.89 -41.53 42.36
N LEU A 172 44.82 -41.74 41.42
CA LEU A 172 45.13 -40.77 40.37
C LEU A 172 43.96 -40.62 39.37
N VAL A 173 43.27 -41.70 39.03
CA VAL A 173 42.09 -41.68 38.16
C VAL A 173 40.93 -40.93 38.83
N GLU A 174 40.67 -41.15 40.12
CA GLU A 174 39.63 -40.40 40.86
C GLU A 174 40.02 -38.93 41.06
N ALA A 175 41.29 -38.62 41.36
CA ALA A 175 41.76 -37.24 41.42
C ALA A 175 41.60 -36.51 40.08
N ALA A 176 41.87 -37.19 38.96
CA ALA A 176 41.65 -36.64 37.61
C ALA A 176 40.15 -36.46 37.31
N ARG A 177 39.29 -37.43 37.69
CA ARG A 177 37.82 -37.32 37.54
C ARG A 177 37.25 -36.14 38.31
N LEU A 178 37.61 -35.99 39.59
CA LEU A 178 37.18 -34.88 40.44
C LEU A 178 37.67 -33.53 39.89
N ARG A 179 38.91 -33.46 39.39
CA ARG A 179 39.43 -32.25 38.75
C ARG A 179 38.67 -31.87 37.49
N VAL A 180 38.40 -32.83 36.60
CA VAL A 180 37.61 -32.59 35.37
C VAL A 180 36.17 -32.17 35.72
N GLN A 181 35.56 -32.75 36.76
CA GLN A 181 34.25 -32.30 37.25
C GLN A 181 34.29 -30.85 37.73
N GLN A 182 35.28 -30.47 38.55
CA GLN A 182 35.44 -29.09 39.03
C GLN A 182 35.71 -28.08 37.90
N GLU A 183 36.54 -28.45 36.90
CA GLU A 183 36.81 -27.60 35.74
C GLU A 183 35.56 -27.45 34.84
N VAL A 184 34.73 -28.50 34.70
CA VAL A 184 33.44 -28.44 33.99
C VAL A 184 32.39 -27.61 34.76
N GLU A 185 32.28 -27.77 36.08
CA GLU A 185 31.38 -26.96 36.92
C GLU A 185 31.77 -25.48 36.91
N ALA A 186 33.07 -25.19 37.00
CA ALA A 186 33.60 -23.83 36.88
C ALA A 186 33.26 -23.23 35.51
N ALA A 187 33.57 -23.92 34.40
CA ALA A 187 33.25 -23.46 33.05
C ALA A 187 31.74 -23.27 32.84
N HIS A 188 30.90 -24.18 33.34
CA HIS A 188 29.45 -24.04 33.29
C HIS A 188 28.96 -22.82 34.08
N SER A 189 29.52 -22.55 35.26
CA SER A 189 29.19 -21.35 36.06
C SER A 189 29.62 -20.05 35.37
N GLN A 190 30.75 -20.05 34.65
CA GLN A 190 31.23 -18.92 33.84
C GLN A 190 30.29 -18.68 32.66
N ILE A 191 29.96 -19.72 31.90
CA ILE A 191 29.00 -19.64 30.77
C ILE A 191 27.62 -19.14 31.26
N GLN A 192 27.15 -19.57 32.43
CA GLN A 192 25.91 -19.05 33.02
C GLN A 192 25.99 -17.56 33.37
N GLN A 193 27.11 -17.11 33.95
CA GLN A 193 27.34 -15.70 34.26
C GLN A 193 27.44 -14.84 33.00
N GLU A 194 28.18 -15.29 31.98
CA GLU A 194 28.26 -14.62 30.68
C GLU A 194 26.88 -14.54 30.03
N VAL A 195 26.13 -15.64 29.93
CA VAL A 195 24.78 -15.65 29.35
C VAL A 195 23.83 -14.72 30.12
N ALA A 196 23.97 -14.60 31.45
CA ALA A 196 23.21 -13.63 32.24
C ALA A 196 23.61 -12.18 31.95
N GLN A 197 24.91 -11.89 31.79
CA GLN A 197 25.42 -10.56 31.41
C GLN A 197 24.98 -10.17 29.99
N TRP A 198 25.16 -11.07 29.00
CA TRP A 198 24.70 -10.88 27.62
C TRP A 198 23.20 -10.61 27.55
N LYS A 199 22.37 -11.38 28.28
CA LYS A 199 20.92 -11.12 28.38
C LYS A 199 20.64 -9.74 28.99
N SER A 200 21.27 -9.40 30.11
CA SER A 200 21.06 -8.09 30.76
C SER A 200 21.52 -6.91 29.91
N ASN A 201 22.57 -7.07 29.10
CA ASN A 201 23.03 -6.07 28.14
C ASN A 201 22.01 -5.93 26.99
N ALA A 202 21.60 -7.04 26.36
CA ALA A 202 20.61 -7.02 25.29
C ALA A 202 19.25 -6.48 25.75
N GLU A 203 18.80 -6.80 26.97
CA GLU A 203 17.59 -6.23 27.57
C GLU A 203 17.69 -4.71 27.76
N ARG A 204 18.87 -4.19 28.15
CA ARG A 204 19.14 -2.75 28.24
C ARG A 204 19.17 -2.08 26.87
N GLU A 205 19.89 -2.63 25.90
CA GLU A 205 19.94 -2.12 24.52
C GLU A 205 18.54 -2.08 23.89
N ILE A 206 17.74 -3.14 24.05
CA ILE A 206 16.36 -3.19 23.57
C ILE A 206 15.46 -2.16 24.30
N ALA A 207 15.65 -1.94 25.60
CA ALA A 207 14.92 -0.92 26.35
C ALA A 207 15.31 0.51 25.91
N GLU A 208 16.60 0.76 25.65
CA GLU A 208 17.11 2.05 25.19
C GLU A 208 16.64 2.37 23.76
N LEU A 209 16.69 1.40 22.84
CA LEU A 209 16.17 1.54 21.47
C LEU A 209 14.65 1.74 21.43
N ARG A 210 13.90 1.10 22.33
CA ARG A 210 12.46 1.39 22.50
C ARG A 210 12.25 2.80 23.04
N ALA A 211 12.98 3.20 24.08
CA ALA A 211 12.85 4.52 24.69
C ALA A 211 13.27 5.67 23.76
N SER A 212 14.24 5.48 22.85
CA SER A 212 14.55 6.47 21.80
C SER A 212 13.44 6.55 20.76
N SER A 213 13.00 5.41 20.21
CA SER A 213 11.93 5.35 19.22
C SER A 213 10.60 5.92 19.75
N GLU A 214 10.25 5.65 21.01
CA GLU A 214 9.07 6.23 21.66
C GLU A 214 9.16 7.76 21.81
N ARG A 215 10.35 8.29 22.13
CA ARG A 215 10.60 9.76 22.18
C ARG A 215 10.50 10.39 20.80
N GLU A 216 11.05 9.75 19.77
CA GLU A 216 10.96 10.23 18.38
C GLU A 216 9.50 10.23 17.89
N LEU A 217 8.75 9.15 18.12
CA LEU A 217 7.33 9.07 17.78
C LEU A 217 6.49 10.09 18.57
N ALA A 218 6.81 10.35 19.84
CA ALA A 218 6.17 11.41 20.62
C ALA A 218 6.50 12.81 20.06
N GLY A 219 7.75 13.06 19.67
CA GLY A 219 8.18 14.30 19.01
C GLY A 219 7.49 14.53 17.66
N GLN A 220 7.42 13.50 16.81
CA GLN A 220 6.71 13.57 15.53
C GLN A 220 5.20 13.81 15.74
N ARG A 221 4.58 13.16 16.73
CA ARG A 221 3.16 13.37 17.07
C ARG A 221 2.91 14.79 17.58
N THR A 222 3.74 15.32 18.47
CA THR A 222 3.59 16.69 18.98
C THR A 222 3.80 17.74 17.90
N ALA A 223 4.82 17.61 17.05
CA ALA A 223 5.05 18.48 15.90
C ALA A 223 3.89 18.43 14.88
N THR A 224 3.36 17.24 14.58
CA THR A 224 2.21 17.07 13.68
C THR A 224 0.93 17.69 14.27
N ASN A 225 0.68 17.49 15.57
CA ASN A 225 -0.45 18.11 16.25
C ASN A 225 -0.35 19.63 16.31
N GLN A 226 0.86 20.19 16.51
CA GLN A 226 1.11 21.63 16.45
C GLN A 226 0.84 22.17 15.03
N LYS A 227 1.34 21.51 13.98
CA LYS A 227 1.08 21.90 12.60
C LYS A 227 -0.41 21.85 12.24
N ASN A 228 -1.13 20.80 12.67
CA ASN A 228 -2.57 20.71 12.46
C ASN A 228 -3.33 21.82 13.22
N ALA A 229 -2.92 22.15 14.45
CA ALA A 229 -3.51 23.25 15.22
C ALA A 229 -3.25 24.63 14.56
N GLN A 230 -2.06 24.84 13.99
CA GLN A 230 -1.73 26.04 13.20
C GLN A 230 -2.60 26.14 11.95
N LEU A 231 -2.67 25.09 11.13
CA LEU A 231 -3.51 25.04 9.93
C LEU A 231 -5.00 25.22 10.25
N HIS A 232 -5.49 24.68 11.37
CA HIS A 232 -6.86 24.93 11.84
C HIS A 232 -7.08 26.39 12.27
N ALA A 233 -6.12 27.03 12.95
CA ALA A 233 -6.22 28.43 13.34
C ALA A 233 -6.16 29.37 12.11
N GLU A 234 -5.28 29.09 11.14
CA GLU A 234 -5.20 29.80 9.85
C GLU A 234 -6.50 29.67 9.05
N ALA A 235 -7.04 28.45 8.93
CA ALA A 235 -8.32 28.22 8.26
C ALA A 235 -9.48 28.92 8.98
N GLN A 236 -9.52 28.92 10.32
CA GLN A 236 -10.51 29.66 11.09
C GLN A 236 -10.42 31.16 10.81
N GLN A 237 -9.22 31.75 10.92
CA GLN A 237 -8.98 33.18 10.61
C GLN A 237 -9.44 33.53 9.19
N TYR A 238 -9.06 32.72 8.19
CA TYR A 238 -9.47 32.90 6.80
C TYR A 238 -11.00 32.86 6.64
N THR A 239 -11.70 31.90 7.27
CA THR A 239 -13.18 31.87 7.22
C THR A 239 -13.84 33.05 7.95
N THR A 240 -13.25 33.57 9.02
CA THR A 240 -13.75 34.78 9.69
C THR A 240 -13.54 36.04 8.85
N ASP A 241 -12.41 36.16 8.14
CA ASP A 241 -12.15 37.29 7.25
C ASP A 241 -13.01 37.23 5.97
N LEU A 242 -13.28 36.03 5.43
CA LEU A 242 -14.23 35.86 4.33
C LEU A 242 -15.65 36.26 4.75
N ARG A 243 -16.12 35.84 5.92
CA ARG A 243 -17.42 36.26 6.46
C ARG A 243 -17.48 37.77 6.64
N ARG A 244 -16.49 38.35 7.32
CA ARG A 244 -16.38 39.79 7.53
C ARG A 244 -16.43 40.58 6.22
N ARG A 245 -15.72 40.15 5.18
CA ARG A 245 -15.77 40.79 3.84
C ARG A 245 -17.14 40.65 3.17
N ALA A 246 -17.80 39.51 3.32
CA ALA A 246 -19.15 39.29 2.79
C ALA A 246 -20.20 40.14 3.55
N ASP A 247 -20.05 40.31 4.87
CA ASP A 247 -20.89 41.17 5.71
C ASP A 247 -20.66 42.66 5.38
N GLU A 248 -19.39 43.07 5.16
CA GLU A 248 -19.00 44.40 4.68
C GLU A 248 -19.62 44.71 3.30
N GLN A 249 -19.51 43.79 2.33
CA GLN A 249 -20.12 43.92 1.00
C GLN A 249 -21.66 43.96 1.07
N THR A 250 -22.26 43.07 1.86
CA THR A 250 -23.73 43.03 2.06
C THR A 250 -24.23 44.34 2.67
N SER A 251 -23.51 44.88 3.66
CA SER A 251 -23.81 46.18 4.27
C SER A 251 -23.69 47.32 3.26
N ALA A 252 -22.65 47.33 2.42
CA ALA A 252 -22.48 48.33 1.38
C ALA A 252 -23.62 48.28 0.33
N HIS A 253 -24.03 47.09 -0.11
CA HIS A 253 -25.16 46.93 -1.03
C HIS A 253 -26.51 47.31 -0.40
N GLN A 254 -26.73 47.02 0.89
CA GLN A 254 -27.92 47.49 1.62
C GLN A 254 -27.96 49.03 1.73
N GLN A 255 -26.82 49.67 1.96
CA GLN A 255 -26.71 51.14 1.95
C GLN A 255 -26.99 51.71 0.55
N GLN A 256 -26.40 51.14 -0.51
CA GLN A 256 -26.66 51.53 -1.90
C GLN A 256 -28.14 51.40 -2.26
N LEU A 257 -28.78 50.27 -1.95
CA LEU A 257 -30.21 50.05 -2.16
C LEU A 257 -31.07 51.07 -1.38
N THR A 258 -30.67 51.41 -0.15
CA THR A 258 -31.37 52.43 0.65
C THR A 258 -31.29 53.82 0.02
N VAL A 259 -30.11 54.22 -0.48
CA VAL A 259 -29.92 55.50 -1.20
C VAL A 259 -30.73 55.53 -2.49
N VAL A 260 -30.68 54.47 -3.31
CA VAL A 260 -31.46 54.37 -4.56
C VAL A 260 -32.97 54.38 -4.28
N GLN A 261 -33.44 53.72 -3.21
CA GLN A 261 -34.85 53.80 -2.79
C GLN A 261 -35.27 55.22 -2.36
N GLN A 262 -34.40 55.95 -1.65
CA GLN A 262 -34.65 57.35 -1.28
C GLN A 262 -34.69 58.24 -2.52
N GLU A 263 -33.76 58.06 -3.48
CA GLU A 263 -33.75 58.81 -4.72
C GLU A 263 -34.99 58.53 -5.59
N ILE A 264 -35.41 57.26 -5.72
CA ILE A 264 -36.65 56.89 -6.42
C ILE A 264 -37.87 57.54 -5.76
N ARG A 265 -37.93 57.63 -4.42
CA ARG A 265 -39.00 58.35 -3.71
C ARG A 265 -38.98 59.85 -4.03
N ALA A 266 -37.81 60.49 -3.97
CA ALA A 266 -37.66 61.91 -4.28
C ALA A 266 -38.01 62.23 -5.74
N ARG A 267 -37.51 61.43 -6.71
CA ARG A 267 -37.85 61.55 -8.14
C ARG A 267 -39.36 61.38 -8.38
N ARG A 268 -40.03 60.43 -7.69
CA ARG A 268 -41.49 60.25 -7.77
C ARG A 268 -42.26 61.44 -7.19
N GLN A 269 -41.79 62.04 -6.08
CA GLN A 269 -42.38 63.24 -5.51
C GLN A 269 -42.25 64.45 -6.45
N ALA A 270 -41.07 64.65 -7.04
CA ALA A 270 -40.84 65.70 -8.03
C ALA A 270 -41.70 65.52 -9.30
N LEU A 271 -41.86 64.29 -9.80
CA LEU A 271 -42.76 64.00 -10.92
C LEU A 271 -44.23 64.31 -10.58
N ALA A 272 -44.70 63.96 -9.37
CA ALA A 272 -46.05 64.29 -8.93
C ALA A 272 -46.27 65.80 -8.77
N GLN A 273 -45.25 66.55 -8.33
CA GLN A 273 -45.28 68.02 -8.29
C GLN A 273 -45.37 68.62 -9.70
N LEU A 274 -44.53 68.17 -10.64
CA LEU A 274 -44.56 68.61 -12.03
C LEU A 274 -45.88 68.26 -12.74
N GLN A 275 -46.49 67.12 -12.41
CA GLN A 275 -47.83 66.75 -12.89
C GLN A 275 -48.90 67.71 -12.35
N ALA A 276 -48.90 68.02 -11.05
CA ALA A 276 -49.84 68.98 -10.47
C ALA A 276 -49.65 70.41 -11.02
N GLU A 277 -48.40 70.85 -11.24
CA GLU A 277 -48.11 72.13 -11.90
C GLU A 277 -48.58 72.16 -13.36
N LEU A 278 -48.40 71.05 -14.10
CA LEU A 278 -48.90 70.89 -15.46
C LEU A 278 -50.44 70.92 -15.51
N ASP A 279 -51.12 70.22 -14.59
CA ASP A 279 -52.59 70.23 -14.49
C ASP A 279 -53.11 71.64 -14.19
N ILE A 280 -52.48 72.37 -13.26
CA ILE A 280 -52.80 73.77 -12.96
C ILE A 280 -52.55 74.68 -14.17
N ALA A 281 -51.47 74.46 -14.93
CA ALA A 281 -51.19 75.20 -16.15
C ALA A 281 -52.21 74.90 -17.27
N GLN A 282 -52.62 73.64 -17.43
CA GLN A 282 -53.68 73.23 -18.36
C GLN A 282 -55.04 73.82 -17.97
N GLN A 283 -55.40 73.82 -16.68
CA GLN A 283 -56.62 74.45 -16.17
C GLN A 283 -56.63 75.96 -16.43
N ARG A 284 -55.52 76.66 -16.16
CA ARG A 284 -55.38 78.10 -16.46
C ARG A 284 -55.46 78.39 -17.96
N LEU A 285 -54.89 77.54 -18.81
CA LEU A 285 -55.00 77.66 -20.26
C LEU A 285 -56.44 77.40 -20.74
N ALA A 286 -57.14 76.43 -20.16
CA ALA A 286 -58.55 76.17 -20.45
C ALA A 286 -59.46 77.32 -20.01
N GLN A 287 -59.23 77.89 -18.82
CA GLN A 287 -59.91 79.08 -18.33
C GLN A 287 -59.65 80.29 -19.25
N SER A 288 -58.40 80.58 -19.57
CA SER A 288 -58.03 81.69 -20.46
C SER A 288 -58.63 81.53 -21.88
N ARG A 289 -58.77 80.30 -22.38
CA ARG A 289 -59.51 80.01 -23.63
C ARG A 289 -61.01 80.25 -23.46
N GLN A 290 -61.63 79.85 -22.35
CA GLN A 290 -63.04 80.14 -22.08
C GLN A 290 -63.31 81.64 -21.99
N GLU A 291 -62.49 82.37 -21.23
CA GLU A 291 -62.51 83.83 -21.12
C GLU A 291 -62.31 84.51 -22.48
N GLY A 292 -61.38 84.01 -23.30
CA GLY A 292 -61.21 84.43 -24.70
C GLY A 292 -62.48 84.27 -25.52
N THR A 293 -63.08 83.06 -25.54
CA THR A 293 -64.33 82.83 -26.28
C THR A 293 -65.53 83.59 -25.71
N ALA A 294 -65.51 83.99 -24.43
CA ALA A 294 -66.51 84.86 -23.84
C ALA A 294 -66.33 86.31 -24.33
N ALA A 295 -65.10 86.83 -24.31
CA ALA A 295 -64.76 88.15 -24.85
C ALA A 295 -65.04 88.25 -26.36
N GLU A 296 -64.76 87.21 -27.14
CA GLU A 296 -65.14 87.14 -28.58
C GLU A 296 -66.65 87.25 -28.79
N ARG A 297 -67.46 86.60 -27.92
CA ARG A 297 -68.93 86.70 -27.95
C ARG A 297 -69.41 88.08 -27.52
N GLU A 298 -68.80 88.69 -26.51
CA GLU A 298 -69.13 90.06 -26.09
C GLU A 298 -68.77 91.09 -27.16
N VAL A 299 -67.60 90.98 -27.79
CA VAL A 299 -67.21 91.79 -28.95
C VAL A 299 -68.20 91.60 -30.11
N SER A 300 -68.61 90.36 -30.40
CA SER A 300 -69.63 90.07 -31.42
C SER A 300 -70.99 90.69 -31.08
N GLN A 301 -71.43 90.63 -29.82
CA GLN A 301 -72.66 91.27 -29.36
C GLN A 301 -72.57 92.80 -29.39
N LEU A 302 -71.42 93.39 -29.05
CA LEU A 302 -71.19 94.82 -29.14
C LEU A 302 -71.14 95.30 -30.60
N GLN A 303 -70.58 94.52 -31.52
CA GLN A 303 -70.62 94.78 -32.96
C GLN A 303 -72.06 94.69 -33.50
N GLN A 304 -72.86 93.71 -33.06
CA GLN A 304 -74.28 93.59 -33.41
C GLN A 304 -75.11 94.75 -32.84
N ARG A 305 -74.87 95.17 -31.60
CA ARG A 305 -75.50 96.37 -31.01
C ARG A 305 -75.08 97.63 -31.75
N HIS A 306 -73.81 97.77 -32.13
CA HIS A 306 -73.32 98.91 -32.90
C HIS A 306 -73.95 98.96 -34.29
N SER A 307 -74.06 97.82 -35.01
CA SER A 307 -74.72 97.79 -36.31
C SER A 307 -76.22 98.05 -36.21
N GLN A 308 -76.91 97.52 -35.18
CA GLN A 308 -78.30 97.84 -34.88
C GLN A 308 -78.49 99.34 -34.59
N VAL A 309 -77.72 99.92 -33.67
CA VAL A 309 -77.80 101.36 -33.34
C VAL A 309 -77.44 102.24 -34.56
N SER A 310 -76.53 101.79 -35.43
CA SER A 310 -76.22 102.48 -36.69
C SER A 310 -77.39 102.43 -37.69
N GLN A 311 -78.12 101.31 -37.77
CA GLN A 311 -79.33 101.16 -38.59
C GLN A 311 -80.50 101.97 -38.02
N GLU A 312 -80.69 101.95 -36.70
CA GLU A 312 -81.70 102.76 -36.00
C GLU A 312 -81.43 104.25 -36.20
N LEU A 313 -80.19 104.71 -35.97
CA LEU A 313 -79.77 106.09 -36.23
C LEU A 313 -79.94 106.48 -37.71
N GLY A 314 -79.61 105.59 -38.64
CA GLY A 314 -79.87 105.79 -40.07
C GLY A 314 -81.37 105.94 -40.37
N SER A 315 -82.22 105.14 -39.71
CA SER A 315 -83.68 105.22 -39.87
C SER A 315 -84.26 106.51 -39.26
N GLU A 316 -83.73 106.98 -38.13
CA GLU A 316 -84.14 108.26 -37.52
C GLU A 316 -83.62 109.47 -38.29
N MET A 317 -82.42 109.40 -38.89
CA MET A 317 -81.95 110.44 -39.80
C MET A 317 -82.80 110.49 -41.08
N ASN A 318 -83.21 109.35 -41.63
CA ASN A 318 -84.17 109.30 -42.73
C ASN A 318 -85.53 109.89 -42.33
N ARG A 319 -86.08 109.54 -41.15
CA ARG A 319 -87.31 110.14 -40.61
C ARG A 319 -87.18 111.65 -40.40
N LEU A 320 -86.04 112.13 -39.90
CA LEU A 320 -85.76 113.55 -39.73
C LEU A 320 -85.64 114.28 -41.08
N GLU A 321 -85.03 113.66 -42.09
CA GLU A 321 -85.01 114.20 -43.46
C GLU A 321 -86.40 114.23 -44.09
N GLU A 322 -87.23 113.20 -43.92
CA GLU A 322 -88.62 113.22 -44.40
C GLU A 322 -89.44 114.29 -43.67
N ALA A 323 -89.30 114.42 -42.35
CA ALA A 323 -89.94 115.47 -41.57
C ALA A 323 -89.49 116.88 -41.99
N ARG A 324 -88.20 117.07 -42.31
CA ARG A 324 -87.67 118.32 -42.89
C ARG A 324 -88.23 118.58 -44.28
N ARG A 325 -88.23 117.59 -45.19
CA ARG A 325 -88.80 117.73 -46.53
C ARG A 325 -90.30 118.05 -46.48
N GLN A 326 -91.03 117.48 -45.51
CA GLN A 326 -92.43 117.83 -45.23
C GLN A 326 -92.55 119.27 -44.71
N ALA A 327 -91.73 119.70 -43.75
CA ALA A 327 -91.70 121.08 -43.25
C ALA A 327 -91.37 122.11 -44.34
N ASP A 328 -90.32 121.88 -45.14
CA ASP A 328 -89.96 122.69 -46.32
C ASP A 328 -91.14 122.79 -47.32
N SER A 329 -91.86 121.68 -47.54
CA SER A 329 -93.03 121.68 -48.42
C SER A 329 -94.19 122.49 -47.82
N ALA A 330 -94.42 122.40 -46.51
CA ALA A 330 -95.43 123.18 -45.80
C ALA A 330 -95.08 124.67 -45.78
N GLU A 331 -93.80 125.04 -45.63
CA GLU A 331 -93.34 126.43 -45.74
C GLU A 331 -93.55 126.96 -47.17
N ARG A 332 -93.20 126.19 -48.21
CA ARG A 332 -93.50 126.56 -49.61
C ARG A 332 -95.01 126.73 -49.85
N HIS A 333 -95.85 125.87 -49.27
CA HIS A 333 -97.31 126.04 -49.32
C HIS A 333 -97.77 127.30 -48.57
N ALA A 334 -97.23 127.61 -47.40
CA ALA A 334 -97.55 128.82 -46.64
C ALA A 334 -97.12 130.10 -47.39
N LEU A 335 -95.94 130.10 -48.02
CA LEU A 335 -95.45 131.17 -48.88
C LEU A 335 -96.34 131.33 -50.13
N ALA A 336 -96.77 130.24 -50.76
CA ALA A 336 -97.68 130.28 -51.90
C ALA A 336 -99.08 130.83 -51.52
N VAL A 337 -99.60 130.47 -50.34
CA VAL A 337 -100.85 131.04 -49.79
C VAL A 337 -100.67 132.53 -49.49
N ARG A 338 -99.57 132.94 -48.83
CA ARG A 338 -99.26 134.36 -48.57
C ARG A 338 -99.19 135.17 -49.86
N ALA A 339 -98.49 134.67 -50.87
CA ALA A 339 -98.38 135.28 -52.20
C ALA A 339 -99.70 135.23 -53.00
N ARG A 340 -100.72 134.47 -52.58
CA ARG A 340 -102.08 134.51 -53.14
C ARG A 340 -102.89 135.62 -52.48
N VAL A 341 -102.97 135.61 -51.14
CA VAL A 341 -103.65 136.65 -50.33
C VAL A 341 -103.15 138.06 -50.66
N GLN A 342 -101.84 138.23 -50.85
CA GLN A 342 -101.24 139.53 -51.15
C GLN A 342 -101.69 140.08 -52.54
N ARG A 343 -101.87 139.20 -53.53
CA ARG A 343 -102.43 139.52 -54.87
C ARG A 343 -103.97 139.61 -54.90
N GLU A 344 -104.64 139.15 -53.84
CA GLU A 344 -106.05 139.47 -53.57
C GLU A 344 -106.17 140.91 -53.03
N ALA A 345 -105.30 141.31 -52.08
CA ALA A 345 -105.35 142.61 -51.41
C ALA A 345 -105.10 143.81 -52.34
N GLU A 346 -104.09 143.77 -53.21
CA GLU A 346 -103.82 144.85 -54.19
C GLU A 346 -104.98 145.09 -55.16
N ARG A 347 -105.77 144.03 -55.44
CA ARG A 347 -106.94 144.09 -56.32
C ARG A 347 -108.12 144.84 -55.68
N VAL A 348 -108.23 144.75 -54.35
CA VAL A 348 -109.26 145.46 -53.55
C VAL A 348 -108.86 146.92 -53.32
N ALA A 349 -107.58 147.19 -53.05
CA ALA A 349 -107.09 148.55 -52.78
C ALA A 349 -107.33 149.51 -53.95
N ASN A 350 -107.05 149.09 -55.18
CA ASN A 350 -107.26 149.90 -56.39
C ASN A 350 -108.74 150.11 -56.75
N LEU A 351 -109.65 149.28 -56.24
CA LEU A 351 -111.10 149.45 -56.45
C LEU A 351 -111.69 150.56 -55.54
N ALA A 352 -111.10 150.77 -54.36
CA ALA A 352 -111.63 151.69 -53.35
C ALA A 352 -111.40 153.17 -53.68
N ALA A 353 -110.29 153.51 -54.33
CA ALA A 353 -109.90 154.91 -54.60
C ALA A 353 -110.84 155.63 -55.61
N ALA A 354 -111.46 154.89 -56.54
CA ALA A 354 -112.40 155.45 -57.51
C ALA A 354 -113.78 155.75 -56.92
N ALA A 355 -114.16 155.10 -55.81
CA ALA A 355 -115.53 155.11 -55.30
C ALA A 355 -115.95 156.41 -54.58
N VAL A 356 -115.01 157.27 -54.20
CA VAL A 356 -115.28 158.47 -53.37
C VAL A 356 -115.77 159.68 -54.20
N MET A 357 -115.59 159.68 -55.52
CA MET A 357 -115.99 160.79 -56.41
C MET A 357 -117.35 160.60 -57.09
N ALA A 358 -118.02 159.46 -56.94
CA ALA A 358 -119.19 159.10 -57.75
C ALA A 358 -120.28 158.28 -57.01
N ALA A 359 -120.65 158.70 -55.79
CA ALA A 359 -121.76 158.09 -55.03
C ALA A 359 -122.79 159.12 -54.52
N ALA A 360 -122.95 160.22 -55.27
CA ALA A 360 -124.16 161.05 -55.27
C ALA A 360 -124.91 160.91 -56.62
N THR A 361 -124.88 159.71 -57.19
CA THR A 361 -125.54 159.28 -58.44
C THR A 361 -125.71 157.76 -58.38
N GLY A 362 -126.84 157.21 -58.84
CA GLY A 362 -127.10 155.77 -58.74
C GLY A 362 -127.98 155.19 -59.86
N SER A 363 -127.66 153.95 -60.23
CA SER A 363 -128.37 152.97 -61.07
C SER A 363 -127.55 151.66 -60.99
N VAL A 364 -127.95 150.43 -61.31
CA VAL A 364 -129.20 149.66 -61.53
C VAL A 364 -128.71 148.30 -62.12
N GLU A 365 -129.25 147.18 -61.62
CA GLU A 365 -129.46 145.83 -62.20
C GLU A 365 -128.60 145.15 -63.32
N THR A 366 -128.48 143.80 -63.18
CA THR A 366 -128.37 142.69 -64.19
C THR A 366 -127.05 142.24 -64.88
N GLY A 367 -126.96 140.89 -65.08
CA GLY A 367 -126.04 140.14 -65.98
C GLY A 367 -124.82 139.44 -65.34
N GLU A 368 -124.08 138.54 -66.00
CA GLU A 368 -124.42 137.16 -66.46
C GLU A 368 -123.14 136.33 -66.81
N TYR A 369 -123.05 135.03 -66.43
CA TYR A 369 -122.14 133.97 -66.97
C TYR A 369 -120.58 134.18 -66.92
N PRO A 370 -119.68 133.22 -67.34
CA PRO A 370 -119.84 131.93 -68.07
C PRO A 370 -119.14 130.65 -67.49
N ARG A 371 -119.24 129.53 -68.22
CA ARG A 371 -118.56 128.21 -68.03
C ARG A 371 -117.23 128.09 -68.79
N VAL A 372 -116.27 127.26 -68.31
CA VAL A 372 -115.35 126.42 -69.15
C VAL A 372 -114.95 125.11 -68.43
N MET A 373 -114.73 124.03 -69.21
CA MET A 373 -114.04 122.72 -68.98
C MET A 373 -113.39 122.33 -70.35
N PRO A 374 -112.52 121.29 -70.56
CA PRO A 374 -112.17 120.10 -69.75
C PRO A 374 -110.64 119.70 -69.83
N ARG A 375 -110.32 118.38 -69.87
CA ARG A 375 -109.22 117.68 -70.61
C ARG A 375 -107.93 117.25 -69.84
N ASP A 376 -107.26 116.08 -70.01
CA ASP A 376 -107.55 114.65 -70.40
C ASP A 376 -106.31 113.74 -69.99
N VAL A 377 -106.36 112.41 -70.23
CA VAL A 377 -105.24 111.40 -70.34
C VAL A 377 -104.63 110.93 -68.96
N GLN A 378 -104.56 109.66 -68.50
CA GLN A 378 -104.16 108.30 -69.01
C GLN A 378 -102.60 108.14 -69.10
N VAL A 379 -101.87 107.00 -69.02
CA VAL A 379 -101.99 105.50 -69.03
C VAL A 379 -100.86 104.97 -68.07
N GLY A 380 -100.72 103.74 -67.52
CA GLY A 380 -101.42 102.43 -67.48
C GLY A 380 -100.49 101.30 -66.89
N PRO A 381 -100.93 100.03 -66.76
CA PRO A 381 -100.16 98.90 -66.17
C PRO A 381 -99.39 98.04 -67.22
N PRO A 382 -98.48 97.08 -66.86
CA PRO A 382 -98.87 95.67 -66.58
C PRO A 382 -97.90 94.84 -65.67
N ALA A 383 -98.08 93.50 -65.63
CA ALA A 383 -97.12 92.46 -65.16
C ALA A 383 -96.47 91.75 -66.40
N PRO A 384 -95.98 90.47 -66.43
CA PRO A 384 -95.66 89.44 -65.40
C PRO A 384 -94.34 88.61 -65.65
N HIS A 385 -94.12 87.49 -64.91
CA HIS A 385 -93.14 86.37 -65.12
C HIS A 385 -91.64 86.67 -64.79
N THR A 386 -90.69 85.72 -64.63
CA THR A 386 -90.59 84.24 -64.90
C THR A 386 -89.86 83.43 -63.78
N LEU A 387 -90.01 82.09 -63.81
CA LEU A 387 -89.17 81.04 -63.17
C LEU A 387 -87.99 80.64 -64.11
N PRO A 388 -86.91 79.86 -63.73
CA PRO A 388 -86.96 78.45 -63.26
C PRO A 388 -85.80 77.94 -62.31
N GLU A 389 -85.94 76.80 -61.59
CA GLU A 389 -85.24 75.46 -61.74
C GLU A 389 -83.81 75.29 -61.16
N VAL A 390 -83.26 74.10 -60.78
CA VAL A 390 -83.69 72.88 -60.00
C VAL A 390 -82.43 72.10 -59.49
N HIS A 391 -82.56 71.31 -58.40
CA HIS A 391 -81.86 70.00 -58.07
C HIS A 391 -80.30 69.87 -58.09
N ALA A 392 -79.60 68.87 -57.51
CA ALA A 392 -79.81 67.85 -56.43
C ALA A 392 -78.43 67.16 -56.08
N LEU A 393 -78.44 66.00 -55.36
CA LEU A 393 -77.31 65.10 -54.97
C LEU A 393 -76.43 65.60 -53.79
N GLN A 394 -76.10 64.87 -52.71
CA GLN A 394 -76.38 63.51 -52.16
C GLN A 394 -75.56 62.29 -52.66
N GLU A 395 -74.93 61.57 -51.70
CA GLU A 395 -74.19 60.28 -51.75
C GLU A 395 -72.93 60.25 -52.68
N VAL A 396 -71.91 59.37 -52.56
CA VAL A 396 -71.57 58.16 -51.75
C VAL A 396 -70.18 58.42 -51.08
N GLN A 397 -69.73 57.94 -49.90
CA GLN A 397 -70.10 56.85 -48.96
C GLN A 397 -69.41 55.47 -49.14
N GLU A 398 -68.10 55.42 -49.38
CA GLU A 398 -67.30 54.17 -49.48
C GLU A 398 -65.84 54.39 -48.99
N ALA A 399 -65.38 53.71 -47.92
CA ALA A 399 -63.96 53.54 -47.49
C ALA A 399 -63.77 52.87 -46.09
N VAL A 400 -64.60 51.89 -45.70
CA VAL A 400 -64.45 51.17 -44.41
C VAL A 400 -64.62 49.67 -44.59
N GLU A 401 -63.61 49.00 -45.15
CA GLU A 401 -63.28 47.57 -44.92
C GLU A 401 -62.03 47.16 -45.74
N GLN A 402 -60.85 47.21 -45.10
CA GLN A 402 -59.56 46.56 -45.44
C GLN A 402 -58.46 47.22 -44.58
N LEU A 403 -57.52 46.51 -43.95
CA LEU A 403 -57.38 45.07 -43.73
C LEU A 403 -56.62 44.89 -42.39
N ALA A 404 -56.98 43.89 -41.58
CA ALA A 404 -56.38 43.64 -40.27
C ALA A 404 -55.67 42.28 -40.26
N GLU A 405 -54.48 42.20 -40.87
CA GLU A 405 -53.79 40.92 -41.07
C GLU A 405 -52.26 41.05 -41.15
N GLU A 406 -51.61 41.48 -40.06
CA GLU A 406 -50.20 41.12 -39.78
C GLU A 406 -49.84 41.28 -38.28
N VAL A 407 -50.36 40.37 -37.45
CA VAL A 407 -49.90 40.16 -36.06
C VAL A 407 -49.28 38.77 -35.98
N ALA A 408 -48.08 38.64 -36.56
CA ALA A 408 -47.44 37.34 -36.78
C ALA A 408 -45.89 37.38 -36.78
N GLU A 409 -45.27 38.30 -36.03
CA GLU A 409 -43.85 38.16 -35.68
C GLU A 409 -43.72 37.82 -34.19
N PHE A 410 -43.00 36.73 -33.91
CA PHE A 410 -43.14 35.93 -32.70
C PHE A 410 -41.94 36.12 -31.76
N THR A 411 -42.18 35.96 -30.45
CA THR A 411 -41.21 36.18 -29.38
C THR A 411 -39.88 35.47 -29.58
N ASP A 412 -38.78 36.23 -29.59
CA ASP A 412 -37.41 35.72 -29.53
C ASP A 412 -36.96 35.61 -28.06
N PHE A 413 -36.56 34.40 -27.66
CA PHE A 413 -36.08 34.04 -26.32
C PHE A 413 -35.04 32.92 -26.48
N PRO A 414 -33.74 33.19 -26.24
CA PRO A 414 -32.72 32.15 -26.24
C PRO A 414 -32.57 31.50 -24.86
N GLU A 415 -32.75 30.17 -24.79
CA GLU A 415 -32.30 29.32 -23.69
C GLU A 415 -31.29 28.27 -24.22
N ASP A 416 -30.35 27.90 -23.35
CA ASP A 416 -29.38 26.77 -23.42
C ASP A 416 -28.20 26.80 -24.42
N GLU A 417 -27.22 25.92 -24.08
CA GLU A 417 -25.86 25.70 -24.65
C GLU A 417 -24.86 26.86 -24.42
N ASP A 418 -23.70 26.71 -23.77
CA ASP A 418 -22.88 25.53 -23.43
C ASP A 418 -22.64 25.32 -21.91
N ALA A 419 -22.69 24.08 -21.43
CA ALA A 419 -22.26 23.69 -20.08
C ALA A 419 -21.82 22.20 -19.97
N ALA A 420 -20.82 21.79 -20.75
CA ALA A 420 -20.44 20.38 -20.87
C ALA A 420 -18.93 20.10 -20.71
N ASP A 421 -18.41 20.08 -19.48
CA ASP A 421 -17.09 19.48 -19.19
C ASP A 421 -17.02 18.83 -17.79
N LEU A 422 -17.81 17.78 -17.58
CA LEU A 422 -17.72 16.88 -16.42
C LEU A 422 -17.88 15.43 -16.89
N GLN A 423 -16.80 14.64 -16.81
CA GLN A 423 -16.83 13.20 -17.07
C GLN A 423 -17.08 12.41 -15.77
N PRO A 424 -18.17 11.61 -15.70
CA PRO A 424 -18.25 10.47 -14.81
C PRO A 424 -18.38 9.16 -15.60
N LEU A 425 -17.55 8.16 -15.26
CA LEU A 425 -17.66 6.70 -15.48
C LEU A 425 -16.25 6.11 -15.21
N SER A 426 -16.04 4.95 -14.58
CA SER A 426 -16.94 3.85 -14.28
C SER A 426 -16.70 3.24 -12.88
N ARG A 427 -17.72 2.60 -12.30
CA ARG A 427 -17.54 1.57 -11.27
C ARG A 427 -17.83 0.20 -11.87
N HIS A 428 -16.85 -0.69 -11.90
CA HIS A 428 -17.06 -2.14 -11.89
C HIS A 428 -16.03 -2.81 -10.97
N ALA A 429 -16.27 -4.06 -10.57
CA ALA A 429 -15.61 -4.67 -9.43
C ALA A 429 -15.40 -6.18 -9.57
N ARG A 430 -14.50 -6.69 -8.71
CA ARG A 430 -14.21 -8.09 -8.34
C ARG A 430 -13.47 -8.98 -9.35
N ARG A 431 -12.32 -9.46 -8.86
CA ARG A 431 -11.56 -10.66 -9.28
C ARG A 431 -10.96 -10.54 -10.69
N GLU A 432 -9.87 -11.21 -11.03
CA GLU A 432 -9.02 -12.19 -10.31
C GLU A 432 -7.65 -11.51 -10.00
N GLY A 433 -6.59 -12.08 -9.42
CA GLY A 433 -6.23 -13.44 -9.05
C GLY A 433 -4.74 -13.73 -9.34
N GLU A 434 -3.85 -12.77 -9.11
CA GLU A 434 -2.42 -12.90 -9.44
C GLU A 434 -1.52 -12.89 -8.19
N GLU A 435 -0.67 -13.91 -8.07
CA GLU A 435 0.33 -14.03 -7.02
C GLU A 435 1.58 -13.21 -7.37
N HIS A 436 1.73 -12.01 -6.77
CA HIS A 436 2.98 -11.26 -6.88
C HIS A 436 3.97 -11.63 -5.76
N GLN A 437 5.19 -11.96 -6.17
CA GLN A 437 6.19 -12.61 -5.33
C GLN A 437 6.72 -11.67 -4.24
N VAL A 438 6.80 -12.17 -3.01
CA VAL A 438 7.56 -11.53 -1.93
C VAL A 438 9.04 -11.52 -2.31
N PRO A 439 9.73 -10.37 -2.31
CA PRO A 439 11.17 -10.33 -2.53
C PRO A 439 11.91 -10.93 -1.32
N MET A 440 12.16 -12.24 -1.37
CA MET A 440 13.01 -12.96 -0.43
C MET A 440 14.44 -12.41 -0.51
N GLN A 441 14.74 -11.40 0.31
CA GLN A 441 16.09 -10.96 0.56
C GLN A 441 16.88 -12.13 1.14
N ARG A 442 17.88 -12.61 0.38
CA ARG A 442 18.82 -13.61 0.88
C ARG A 442 19.67 -12.97 1.98
N PRO A 443 19.93 -13.66 3.10
CA PRO A 443 21.00 -13.23 3.99
C PRO A 443 22.35 -13.28 3.24
N PRO A 444 23.35 -12.48 3.65
CA PRO A 444 24.71 -12.64 3.15
C PRO A 444 25.25 -14.03 3.50
N TYR A 445 26.20 -14.51 2.69
CA TYR A 445 27.02 -15.66 3.07
C TYR A 445 28.09 -15.17 4.05
N ASP A 446 27.96 -15.49 5.34
CA ASP A 446 29.08 -15.41 6.26
C ASP A 446 30.15 -16.43 5.89
N GLU A 447 31.41 -16.04 6.05
CA GLU A 447 32.55 -16.85 5.62
C GLU A 447 32.76 -18.06 6.54
N LEU A 448 32.84 -19.26 5.96
CA LEU A 448 33.33 -20.42 6.69
C LEU A 448 34.81 -20.20 7.05
N PRO A 449 35.20 -20.30 8.33
CA PRO A 449 36.58 -20.07 8.72
C PRO A 449 37.48 -21.12 8.06
N GLN A 450 38.46 -20.66 7.27
CA GLN A 450 39.41 -21.54 6.62
C GLN A 450 40.21 -22.31 7.68
N ARG A 451 39.99 -23.63 7.76
CA ARG A 451 40.91 -24.51 8.50
C ARG A 451 42.24 -24.50 7.76
N GLN A 452 43.21 -23.78 8.30
CA GLN A 452 44.62 -23.95 7.93
C GLN A 452 44.98 -25.45 8.08
N PRO A 453 45.79 -26.02 7.17
CA PRO A 453 46.37 -27.33 7.41
C PRO A 453 47.24 -27.24 8.67
N ARG A 454 47.14 -28.23 9.56
CA ARG A 454 48.16 -28.42 10.59
C ARG A 454 49.36 -29.08 9.91
N ASP A 455 50.53 -28.47 10.01
CA ASP A 455 51.77 -29.18 9.71
C ASP A 455 51.94 -30.32 10.72
N GLU A 456 51.92 -31.55 10.23
CA GLU A 456 52.28 -32.73 11.02
C GLU A 456 53.80 -32.75 11.19
N MET A 457 54.29 -31.99 12.16
CA MET A 457 55.71 -32.00 12.53
C MET A 457 56.04 -33.35 13.19
N VAL A 458 56.57 -34.27 12.38
CA VAL A 458 56.97 -35.62 12.80
C VAL A 458 58.11 -35.54 13.81
N ALA A 459 57.76 -35.62 15.10
CA ALA A 459 58.72 -35.86 16.17
C ALA A 459 59.00 -37.37 16.24
N ALA A 460 60.09 -37.80 15.64
CA ALA A 460 60.64 -39.13 15.84
C ALA A 460 61.62 -39.07 17.03
N ASP A 461 61.11 -39.36 18.23
CA ASP A 461 61.92 -39.67 19.41
C ASP A 461 61.81 -41.18 19.73
N ALA A 462 62.83 -41.72 20.39
CA ALA A 462 63.04 -43.15 20.53
C ALA A 462 63.00 -43.63 21.99
N GLU A 463 62.42 -44.81 22.19
CA GLU A 463 62.69 -45.77 23.27
C GLU A 463 62.52 -47.21 22.74
#